data_AF-X8CE98-F1
#
_entry.id   AF-X8CE98-F1
#
_cell.length_a   1.000
_cell.length_b   1.000
_cell.length_c   1.000
_cell.angle_alpha   90.00
_cell.angle_beta   90.00
_cell.angle_gamma   90.00
#
_symmetry.space_group_name_H-M   'P 1'
#
loop_
_entity.id
_entity.type
_entity.pdbx_description
1 polymer ?
#
loop_
_entity_poly.entity_id
_entity_poly.type
_entity_poly.pdbx_seq_one_letter_code
_entity_poly.pdbx_strand_id
1 'polypeptide(L)' 'MLVAFSDSDPITGPMAAIFQREMRGAQGIDHPVIRGAGHFLQEDAGEELARHIVAFLRR' A
#
# COMPACT_ATOMS: atom_id res chain seq x y z
N MET A 1 -5.92 -4.75 8.15
CA MET A 1 -5.05 -5.09 7.01
C MET A 1 -4.76 -3.80 6.28
N LEU A 2 -3.48 -3.49 6.07
CA LEU A 2 -3.05 -2.34 5.30
C LEU A 2 -2.91 -2.73 3.82
N VAL A 3 -3.39 -1.88 2.91
CA VAL A 3 -3.16 -1.98 1.47
C VAL A 3 -2.29 -0.80 1.07
N ALA A 4 -1.00 -1.02 0.79
CA ALA A 4 -0.02 0.02 0.51
C ALA A 4 0.69 -0.24 -0.84
N PHE A 5 -0.03 -0.05 -1.94
CA PHE A 5 0.49 -0.23 -3.30
C PHE A 5 1.15 1.07 -3.78
N SER A 6 2.01 0.96 -4.80
CA SER A 6 2.61 2.11 -5.47
C SER A 6 1.76 2.60 -6.65
N ASP A 7 2.01 3.82 -7.11
CA ASP A 7 1.29 4.44 -8.24
C ASP A 7 1.88 4.12 -9.62
N SER A 8 3.08 3.51 -9.67
CA SER A 8 3.83 3.27 -10.92
C SER A 8 4.06 1.79 -11.21
N ASP A 9 3.31 0.89 -10.57
CA ASP A 9 3.24 -0.53 -10.91
C ASP A 9 1.97 -0.87 -11.73
N PRO A 10 2.06 -0.97 -13.08
CA PRO A 10 0.90 -1.32 -13.90
C PRO A 10 0.44 -2.77 -13.73
N ILE A 11 1.30 -3.66 -13.20
CA ILE A 11 0.99 -5.09 -13.06
C ILE A 11 0.04 -5.28 -11.88
N THR A 12 0.36 -4.69 -10.73
CA THR A 12 -0.39 -4.95 -9.49
C THR A 12 -1.17 -3.75 -8.96
N GLY A 13 -0.90 -2.52 -9.41
CA GLY A 13 -1.60 -1.30 -8.97
C GLY A 13 -3.14 -1.40 -8.99
N PRO A 14 -3.79 -1.92 -10.06
CA PRO A 14 -5.24 -2.09 -10.10
C PRO A 14 -5.82 -3.00 -9.01
N MET A 15 -5.00 -3.88 -8.42
CA MET A 15 -5.44 -4.79 -7.35
C MET A 15 -5.72 -4.05 -6.04
N ALA A 16 -5.15 -2.86 -5.82
CA ALA A 16 -5.34 -2.10 -4.58
C ALA A 16 -6.83 -1.88 -4.26
N ALA A 17 -7.62 -1.43 -5.24
CA ALA A 17 -9.05 -1.20 -5.07
C ALA A 17 -9.84 -2.50 -4.83
N ILE A 18 -9.37 -3.63 -5.39
CA ILE A 18 -9.97 -4.94 -5.16
C ILE A 18 -9.70 -5.38 -3.72
N PHE A 19 -8.45 -5.32 -3.25
CA PHE A 19 -8.12 -5.69 -1.87
C PHE A 19 -8.86 -4.83 -0.83
N GLN A 20 -8.96 -3.52 -1.05
CA GLN A 20 -9.68 -2.62 -0.14
C GLN A 20 -11.16 -2.96 -0.03
N ARG A 21 -11.79 -3.40 -1.14
CA ARG A 21 -13.22 -3.76 -1.18
C ARG A 21 -13.49 -5.15 -0.61
N GLU A 22 -12.73 -6.15 -1.07
CA GLU A 22 -13.03 -7.56 -0.81
C GLU A 22 -12.52 -8.04 0.56
N MET A 23 -11.45 -7.45 1.09
CA MET A 23 -10.89 -7.88 2.37
C MET A 23 -11.58 -7.17 3.53
N ARG A 24 -12.32 -7.92 4.36
CA ARG A 24 -12.95 -7.39 5.57
C ARG A 24 -11.98 -6.64 6.47
N GLY A 25 -10.75 -7.15 6.61
CA GLY A 25 -9.71 -6.51 7.42
C GLY A 25 -9.20 -5.18 6.86
N ALA A 26 -9.46 -4.85 5.61
CA ALA A 26 -9.07 -3.58 4.98
C ALA A 26 -10.16 -2.50 5.12
N GLN A 27 -11.36 -2.84 5.60
CA GLN A 27 -12.47 -1.89 5.70
C GLN A 27 -12.28 -0.93 6.88
N GLY A 28 -12.67 0.34 6.70
CA GLY A 28 -12.62 1.35 7.76
C GLY A 28 -11.22 1.86 8.12
N ILE A 29 -10.22 1.64 7.26
CA ILE A 29 -8.84 2.09 7.44
C ILE A 29 -8.42 2.91 6.22
N ASP A 30 -7.71 4.01 6.44
CA ASP A 30 -7.09 4.79 5.36
C ASP A 30 -5.87 4.07 4.81
N HIS A 31 -5.85 3.86 3.49
CA HIS A 31 -4.81 3.14 2.78
C HIS A 31 -3.90 4.10 2.01
N PRO A 32 -2.57 4.07 2.23
CA PRO A 32 -1.64 4.94 1.51
C PRO A 32 -1.40 4.45 0.08
N VAL A 33 -1.03 5.37 -0.80
CA VAL A 33 -0.44 5.07 -2.12
C VAL A 33 0.98 5.61 -2.10
N ILE A 34 1.95 4.73 -2.35
CA ILE A 34 3.37 5.08 -2.39
C ILE A 34 3.68 5.73 -3.73
N ARG A 35 4.07 7.00 -3.73
CA ARG A 35 4.23 7.78 -4.97
C ARG A 35 5.61 7.62 -5.59
N GLY A 36 5.66 7.57 -6.92
CA GLY A 36 6.92 7.53 -7.68
C GLY A 36 7.70 6.23 -7.52
N ALA A 37 7.03 5.14 -7.14
CA ALA A 37 7.62 3.83 -6.94
C ALA A 37 7.01 2.80 -7.90
N GLY A 38 7.84 1.95 -8.50
CA GLY A 38 7.43 0.92 -9.44
C GLY A 38 6.99 -0.38 -8.76
N HIS A 39 7.14 -1.50 -9.48
CA HIS A 39 6.83 -2.85 -8.98
C HIS A 39 7.70 -3.24 -7.77
N PHE A 40 8.98 -2.84 -7.79
CA PHE A 40 9.91 -3.07 -6.69
C PHE A 40 9.93 -1.87 -5.73
N LEU A 41 8.75 -1.48 -5.23
CA LEU A 41 8.58 -0.28 -4.41
C LEU A 41 9.46 -0.19 -3.15
N GLN A 42 9.96 -1.32 -2.64
CA GLN A 42 10.95 -1.31 -1.55
C GLN A 42 12.30 -0.71 -1.95
N GLU A 43 12.70 -0.83 -3.23
CA GLU A 43 13.93 -0.24 -3.74
C GLU A 43 13.76 1.26 -3.98
N ASP A 44 12.60 1.65 -4.53
CA ASP A 44 12.31 3.05 -4.88
C ASP A 44 11.94 3.91 -3.65
N ALA A 45 11.19 3.32 -2.70
CA ALA A 45 10.55 4.04 -1.61
C ALA A 45 10.44 3.20 -0.31
N GLY A 46 11.43 2.35 -0.03
CA GLY A 46 11.42 1.44 1.12
C GLY A 46 11.23 2.12 2.47
N GLU A 47 11.85 3.29 2.70
CA GLU A 47 11.67 4.03 3.94
C GLU A 47 10.25 4.57 4.12
N GLU A 48 9.60 5.01 3.04
CA GLU A 48 8.20 5.47 3.08
C GLU A 48 7.25 4.32 3.38
N LEU A 49 7.43 3.19 2.68
CA LEU A 49 6.69 1.96 2.95
C LEU A 49 6.85 1.53 4.41
N ALA A 50 8.09 1.53 4.94
CA ALA A 50 8.37 1.17 6.32
C ALA A 50 7.67 2.10 7.33
N ARG A 51 7.65 3.42 7.08
CA ARG A 51 6.93 4.39 7.93
C ARG A 51 5.44 4.07 7.99
N HIS A 52 4.81 3.75 6.86
CA HIS A 52 3.39 3.37 6.82
C HIS A 52 3.11 2.07 7.57
N ILE A 53 3.98 1.06 7.43
CA ILE A 53 3.86 -0.21 8.18
C ILE A 53 3.96 0.04 9.69
N VAL A 54 4.97 0.80 10.14
CA VAL A 54 5.16 1.11 11.57
C VAL A 54 3.98 1.92 12.12
N ALA A 55 3.47 2.88 11.35
CA ALA A 55 2.29 3.65 11.74
C ALA A 55 1.05 2.76 11.88
N PHE A 56 0.86 1.81 10.97
CA PHE A 56 -0.24 0.85 11.02
C PHE A 56 -0.16 -0.09 12.24
N LEU A 57 1.03 -0.54 12.63
CA LEU A 57 1.24 -1.40 13.80
C LEU A 57 1.01 -0.70 15.15
N ARG A 58 1.04 0.64 15.19
CA ARG A 58 0.86 1.44 16.41
C ARG A 58 -0.59 1.87 16.66
N ARG A 59 -1.51 1.54 15.74
CA ARG A 59 -2.94 1.82 15.84
C ARG A 59 -3.64 0.72 16.63
#